data_AF-A0AAW0BR36-F1
#
_entry.id   AF-A0AAW0BR36-F1
#
_cell.length_a   1.000
_cell.length_b   1.000
_cell.length_c   1.000
_cell.angle_alpha   90.00
_cell.angle_beta   90.00
_cell.angle_gamma   90.00
#
_symmetry.space_group_name_H-M   'P 1'
#
loop_
_entity.id
_entity.type
_entity.pdbx_description
1 polymer ?
#
loop_
_entity_poly.entity_id
_entity_poly.type
_entity_poly.pdbx_seq_one_letter_code
_entity_poly.pdbx_strand_id
1 'polypeptide(L)'
;MDHDKGEEGNGAIVSKRPKRKCNDDEEKQDGQRKRQKSQGHVQSLSLLPSMPLDVLFEIFSYLSPETLFALIDVNRAFRNTFIGPIFTTLKCEYDAPDLPPGVKIPEISWMRLLFGGPKCWVCKCSRGRVDWILRKRLCQSCFRDRCISRRRFNADYPSYRAERESKDRDSILRLVVPTVYSGTMFYPIKGIDKVISELEHLQSSGKSKVGKQAAHDEYVKKRETYVEEMGKHRALCEKWLEVQTERQNQDVEEIIDSRVKAVKNRLHDLGYFGPDINMVRQLSYVCRPTPLTDRGWKAIESRVINVIDDHRTRRMFKNKPLFFQNRCNVVSGLYSEFLQSLTPAKWRQYPNATAVFLLKPLNGLLVKPETEVVNDGDFRAVIRAKEFKQSIAEWKRKHRSGVQFNPGSNCDGNESIGLATSLVKCQCCQYVGAFDDVVRHIYGPSCREPRYMDEYDLMSECRLDGVVVPLVKASGLDPLKTTADEMDEKGLWYQIGKFIGTWRDCDVVDDCMIGKTPQ
;
A
#
# COMPACT_ATOMS: atom_id res chain seq x y z
N MET A 1 17.38 -46.18 59.56
CA MET A 1 16.61 -46.04 58.30
C MET A 1 16.52 -44.55 57.99
N ASP A 2 17.62 -43.81 57.92
CA ASP A 2 18.66 -43.76 56.87
C ASP A 2 18.05 -43.32 55.53
N HIS A 3 18.22 -42.05 55.12
CA HIS A 3 19.38 -41.46 54.38
C HIS A 3 19.33 -41.82 52.88
N ASP A 4 19.66 -41.00 51.86
CA ASP A 4 20.29 -39.69 51.63
C ASP A 4 20.20 -39.41 50.10
N LYS A 5 20.58 -38.20 49.63
CA LYS A 5 21.12 -37.72 48.30
C LYS A 5 20.93 -38.55 46.99
N GLY A 6 20.87 -38.03 45.75
CA GLY A 6 21.34 -36.81 45.07
C GLY A 6 21.66 -37.16 43.59
N GLU A 7 21.87 -36.12 42.75
CA GLU A 7 22.61 -36.06 41.45
C GLU A 7 22.00 -36.43 40.06
N GLU A 8 21.99 -35.38 39.22
CA GLU A 8 22.44 -35.18 37.82
C GLU A 8 22.34 -36.24 36.70
N GLY A 9 21.98 -35.79 35.48
CA GLY A 9 22.27 -36.51 34.22
C GLY A 9 21.62 -35.99 32.93
N ASN A 10 22.44 -35.42 32.04
CA ASN A 10 22.23 -34.96 30.64
C ASN A 10 21.41 -35.86 29.68
N GLY A 11 20.93 -35.26 28.56
CA GLY A 11 21.14 -35.91 27.23
C GLY A 11 20.04 -35.82 26.16
N ALA A 12 20.38 -35.07 25.10
CA ALA A 12 19.83 -35.01 23.73
C ALA A 12 19.04 -36.21 23.15
N ILE A 13 18.03 -35.91 22.31
CA ILE A 13 17.45 -36.87 21.34
C ILE A 13 17.48 -36.29 19.92
N VAL A 14 18.11 -37.08 19.05
CA VAL A 14 18.26 -36.98 17.59
C VAL A 14 17.10 -37.73 16.92
N SER A 15 16.62 -37.28 15.75
CA SER A 15 16.10 -38.22 14.74
C SER A 15 16.48 -37.80 13.31
N LYS A 16 17.29 -38.65 12.67
CA LYS A 16 17.68 -38.59 11.26
C LYS A 16 16.73 -39.50 10.46
N ARG A 17 16.23 -39.04 9.31
CA ARG A 17 15.56 -39.88 8.29
C ARG A 17 16.55 -40.35 7.22
N PRO A 18 16.34 -41.54 6.61
CA PRO A 18 17.39 -42.27 5.87
C PRO A 18 17.35 -42.11 4.34
N LYS A 19 18.51 -42.38 3.72
CA LYS A 19 18.79 -42.49 2.27
C LYS A 19 18.20 -43.75 1.64
N ARG A 20 17.77 -43.66 0.36
CA ARG A 20 17.66 -44.78 -0.63
C ARG A 20 18.11 -44.22 -1.99
N LYS A 21 19.31 -44.56 -2.51
CA LYS A 21 19.74 -45.70 -3.36
C LYS A 21 19.15 -45.69 -4.79
N CYS A 22 20.05 -45.56 -5.78
CA CYS A 22 19.86 -45.76 -7.21
C CYS A 22 19.83 -47.26 -7.56
N ASN A 23 19.19 -47.59 -8.69
CA ASN A 23 19.68 -48.55 -9.69
C ASN A 23 18.99 -48.28 -11.04
N ASP A 24 19.77 -48.46 -12.10
CA ASP A 24 19.45 -48.34 -13.52
C ASP A 24 18.59 -49.52 -14.03
N ASP A 25 17.80 -49.31 -15.09
CA ASP A 25 17.91 -50.05 -16.36
C ASP A 25 16.75 -49.77 -17.35
N GLU A 26 17.13 -49.70 -18.64
CA GLU A 26 16.38 -50.03 -19.88
C GLU A 26 15.50 -48.99 -20.64
N GLU A 27 16.07 -48.62 -21.79
CA GLU A 27 15.52 -48.59 -23.17
C GLU A 27 14.38 -47.66 -23.63
N LYS A 28 14.82 -46.68 -24.46
CA LYS A 28 14.29 -46.19 -25.74
C LYS A 28 12.79 -46.37 -26.05
N GLN A 29 12.12 -45.24 -26.28
CA GLN A 29 11.53 -44.96 -27.60
C GLN A 29 11.30 -43.46 -27.85
N ASP A 30 11.52 -43.11 -29.11
CA ASP A 30 11.62 -41.79 -29.72
C ASP A 30 10.27 -41.04 -29.77
N GLY A 31 10.35 -39.72 -29.68
CA GLY A 31 9.20 -38.81 -29.65
C GLY A 31 9.66 -37.36 -29.68
N GLN A 32 10.47 -37.00 -30.68
CA GLN A 32 10.90 -35.62 -30.93
C GLN A 32 9.70 -34.67 -31.09
N ARG A 33 9.36 -33.92 -30.05
CA ARG A 33 8.75 -32.59 -30.18
C ARG A 33 9.85 -31.54 -30.08
N LYS A 34 10.39 -31.14 -31.24
CA LYS A 34 11.28 -29.99 -31.38
C LYS A 34 10.56 -28.73 -30.89
N ARG A 35 10.82 -28.32 -29.65
CA ARG A 35 10.67 -26.91 -29.26
C ARG A 35 11.74 -26.12 -30.00
N GLN A 36 11.35 -25.44 -31.06
CA GLN A 36 12.17 -24.39 -31.68
C GLN A 36 12.51 -23.35 -30.60
N LYS A 37 13.75 -23.43 -30.08
CA LYS A 37 14.37 -22.26 -29.47
C LYS A 37 14.63 -21.29 -30.61
N SER A 38 13.86 -20.21 -30.68
CA SER A 38 14.27 -19.03 -31.40
C SER A 38 15.66 -18.64 -30.87
N GLN A 39 16.68 -18.78 -31.72
CA GLN A 39 17.98 -18.16 -31.50
C GLN A 39 17.78 -16.65 -31.56
N GLY A 40 17.36 -16.06 -30.44
CA GLY A 40 17.74 -14.70 -30.14
C GLY A 40 19.27 -14.70 -30.05
N HIS A 41 19.91 -13.87 -30.86
CA HIS A 41 21.34 -13.60 -30.78
C HIS A 41 21.67 -13.20 -29.34
N VAL A 42 22.14 -14.16 -28.53
CA VAL A 42 22.74 -13.86 -27.23
C VAL A 42 24.07 -13.22 -27.57
N GLN A 43 24.08 -11.89 -27.64
CA GLN A 43 25.31 -11.13 -27.69
C GLN A 43 26.15 -11.56 -26.50
N SER A 44 27.23 -12.29 -26.78
CA SER A 44 28.14 -12.74 -25.73
C SER A 44 28.89 -11.51 -25.22
N LEU A 45 28.62 -11.11 -23.97
CA LEU A 45 29.37 -10.06 -23.26
C LEU A 45 30.83 -10.46 -22.98
N SER A 46 31.30 -11.61 -23.51
CA SER A 46 32.68 -12.06 -23.41
C SER A 46 33.69 -11.08 -24.02
N LEU A 47 33.25 -10.17 -24.90
CA LEU A 47 34.09 -9.13 -25.51
C LEU A 47 34.23 -7.87 -24.65
N LEU A 48 33.43 -7.72 -23.59
CA LEU A 48 33.45 -6.52 -22.75
C LEU A 48 34.84 -6.28 -22.14
N PRO A 49 35.56 -7.27 -21.57
CA PRO A 49 36.92 -7.04 -21.05
C PRO A 49 37.97 -6.69 -22.11
N SER A 50 37.70 -6.92 -23.40
CA SER A 50 38.61 -6.62 -24.52
C SER A 50 38.33 -5.27 -25.19
N MET A 51 37.32 -4.52 -24.74
CA MET A 51 37.04 -3.18 -25.26
C MET A 51 38.13 -2.18 -24.85
N PRO A 52 38.37 -1.12 -25.66
CA PRO A 52 39.22 0.00 -25.25
C PRO A 52 38.76 0.61 -23.93
N LEU A 53 39.71 1.09 -23.12
CA LEU A 53 39.42 1.62 -21.79
C LEU A 53 38.43 2.79 -21.82
N ASP A 54 38.52 3.68 -22.80
CA ASP A 54 37.63 4.85 -22.92
C ASP A 54 36.16 4.45 -23.06
N VAL A 55 35.89 3.41 -23.86
CA VAL A 55 34.53 2.86 -24.02
C VAL A 55 34.06 2.21 -22.73
N LEU A 56 34.94 1.52 -22.01
CA LEU A 56 34.61 0.93 -20.71
C LEU A 56 34.31 1.99 -19.66
N PHE A 57 35.07 3.09 -19.62
CA PHE A 57 34.81 4.22 -18.73
C PHE A 57 33.46 4.87 -19.02
N GLU A 58 33.13 5.09 -20.29
CA GLU A 58 31.83 5.62 -20.71
C GLU A 58 30.68 4.69 -20.33
N ILE A 59 30.83 3.36 -20.52
CA ILE A 59 29.80 2.42 -20.08
C ILE A 59 29.65 2.45 -18.56
N PHE A 60 30.76 2.48 -17.83
CA PHE A 60 30.78 2.44 -16.37
C PHE A 60 30.27 3.73 -15.73
N SER A 61 30.37 4.90 -16.37
CA SER A 61 29.77 6.14 -15.87
C SER A 61 28.24 6.10 -15.84
N TYR A 62 27.59 5.24 -16.62
CA TYR A 62 26.15 5.03 -16.56
C TYR A 62 25.71 3.99 -15.52
N LEU A 63 26.64 3.31 -14.85
CA LEU A 63 26.31 2.25 -13.89
C LEU A 63 26.16 2.81 -12.48
N SER A 64 25.23 2.22 -11.73
CA SER A 64 25.10 2.55 -10.31
C SER A 64 26.36 2.16 -9.53
N PRO A 65 26.71 2.87 -8.44
CA PRO A 65 27.86 2.53 -7.62
C PRO A 65 27.84 1.08 -7.13
N GLU A 66 26.66 0.54 -6.76
CA GLU A 66 26.53 -0.87 -6.35
C GLU A 66 26.94 -1.84 -7.47
N THR A 67 26.55 -1.55 -8.72
CA THR A 67 26.92 -2.35 -9.89
C THR A 67 28.42 -2.27 -10.16
N LEU A 68 29.03 -1.10 -9.99
CA LEU A 68 30.48 -0.93 -10.13
C LEU A 68 31.26 -1.78 -9.12
N PHE A 69 30.82 -1.83 -7.86
CA PHE A 69 31.45 -2.72 -6.87
C PHE A 69 31.28 -4.21 -7.21
N ALA A 70 30.12 -4.61 -7.74
CA ALA A 70 29.92 -5.97 -8.21
C ALA A 70 30.87 -6.32 -9.37
N LEU A 71 31.09 -5.41 -10.32
CA LEU A 71 32.04 -5.60 -11.42
C LEU A 71 33.48 -5.74 -10.95
N ILE A 72 33.90 -4.88 -10.01
CA ILE A 72 35.22 -4.95 -9.38
C ILE A 72 35.42 -6.27 -8.62
N ASP A 73 34.35 -6.88 -8.09
CA ASP A 73 34.42 -8.15 -7.36
C ASP A 73 34.57 -9.38 -8.25
N VAL A 74 33.97 -9.35 -9.44
CA VAL A 74 33.95 -10.51 -10.34
C VAL A 74 35.14 -10.55 -11.31
N ASN A 75 35.85 -9.44 -11.52
CA ASN A 75 36.95 -9.37 -12.47
C ASN A 75 38.19 -8.67 -11.87
N ARG A 76 39.29 -9.44 -11.73
CA ARG A 76 40.55 -8.94 -11.19
C ARG A 76 41.22 -7.87 -12.07
N ALA A 77 41.11 -7.99 -13.39
CA ALA A 77 41.64 -6.98 -14.32
C ALA A 77 40.89 -5.66 -14.15
N PHE A 78 39.56 -5.72 -13.99
CA PHE A 78 38.76 -4.52 -13.73
C PHE A 78 39.09 -3.90 -12.39
N ARG A 79 39.24 -4.72 -11.35
CA ARG A 79 39.68 -4.23 -10.04
C ARG A 79 41.01 -3.49 -10.08
N ASN A 80 42.00 -4.01 -10.79
CA ASN A 80 43.31 -3.37 -10.82
C ASN A 80 43.32 -2.09 -11.66
N THR A 81 42.49 -2.03 -12.70
CA THR A 81 42.52 -0.94 -13.69
C THR A 81 41.59 0.21 -13.31
N PHE A 82 40.39 -0.09 -12.83
CA PHE A 82 39.32 0.90 -12.69
C PHE A 82 39.10 1.39 -11.25
N ILE A 83 39.64 0.71 -10.24
CA ILE A 83 39.31 1.03 -8.84
C ILE A 83 39.72 2.45 -8.44
N GLY A 84 40.92 2.90 -8.82
CA GLY A 84 41.40 4.25 -8.52
C GLY A 84 40.55 5.32 -9.20
N PRO A 85 40.45 5.32 -10.55
CA PRO A 85 39.65 6.30 -11.28
C PRO A 85 38.16 6.33 -10.88
N ILE A 86 37.53 5.17 -10.69
CA ILE A 86 36.14 5.09 -10.21
C ILE A 86 36.02 5.73 -8.82
N PHE A 87 36.95 5.46 -7.92
CA PHE A 87 36.88 6.01 -6.57
C PHE A 87 37.05 7.52 -6.56
N THR A 88 38.00 8.05 -7.33
CA THR A 88 38.15 9.50 -7.50
C THR A 88 36.87 10.13 -8.03
N THR A 89 36.29 9.55 -9.07
CA THR A 89 35.05 10.04 -9.69
C THR A 89 33.89 10.04 -8.70
N LEU A 90 33.63 8.90 -8.03
CA LEU A 90 32.56 8.78 -7.05
C LEU A 90 32.74 9.73 -5.85
N LYS A 91 33.98 9.94 -5.39
CA LYS A 91 34.25 10.90 -4.31
C LYS A 91 33.91 12.33 -4.74
N CYS A 92 34.31 12.73 -5.94
CA CYS A 92 34.03 14.07 -6.46
C CYS A 92 32.53 14.28 -6.74
N GLU A 93 31.89 13.34 -7.42
CA GLU A 93 30.48 13.45 -7.83
C GLU A 93 29.52 13.50 -6.63
N TYR A 94 29.78 12.65 -5.62
CA TYR A 94 28.92 12.54 -4.44
C TYR A 94 29.41 13.37 -3.24
N ASP A 95 30.46 14.17 -3.40
CA ASP A 95 31.10 14.94 -2.30
C ASP A 95 31.36 14.03 -1.07
N ALA A 96 32.00 12.90 -1.33
CA ALA A 96 32.08 11.80 -0.37
C ALA A 96 33.08 12.09 0.76
N PRO A 97 32.76 11.73 2.01
CA PRO A 97 33.62 12.02 3.14
C PRO A 97 34.90 11.17 3.09
N ASP A 98 36.03 11.80 3.40
CA ASP A 98 37.30 11.12 3.56
C ASP A 98 37.40 10.33 4.85
N LEU A 99 38.30 9.35 4.88
CA LEU A 99 38.64 8.66 6.11
C LEU A 99 39.21 9.65 7.15
N PRO A 100 38.82 9.51 8.43
CA PRO A 100 39.39 10.39 9.44
C PRO A 100 40.87 10.05 9.66
N PRO A 101 41.69 11.06 10.01
CA PRO A 101 43.12 10.86 10.26
C PRO A 101 43.39 9.74 11.26
N GLY A 102 44.39 8.90 10.98
CA GLY A 102 44.83 7.83 11.89
C GLY A 102 44.02 6.52 11.82
N VAL A 103 42.90 6.47 11.10
CA VAL A 103 42.16 5.21 10.88
C VAL A 103 42.77 4.42 9.73
N LYS A 104 43.29 3.23 10.05
CA LYS A 104 43.90 2.30 9.08
C LYS A 104 42.89 1.27 8.60
N ILE A 105 42.03 1.65 7.65
CA ILE A 105 41.22 0.69 6.89
C ILE A 105 41.54 0.78 5.39
N PRO A 106 41.49 -0.35 4.64
CA PRO A 106 41.68 -0.31 3.21
C PRO A 106 40.65 0.61 2.55
N GLU A 107 41.08 1.45 1.60
CA GLU A 107 40.20 2.41 0.91
C GLU A 107 38.99 1.73 0.25
N ILE A 108 39.19 0.55 -0.35
CA ILE A 108 38.10 -0.27 -0.90
C ILE A 108 37.01 -0.59 0.14
N SER A 109 37.38 -0.82 1.40
CA SER A 109 36.42 -1.09 2.47
C SER A 109 35.64 0.17 2.83
N TRP A 110 36.29 1.34 2.80
CA TRP A 110 35.63 2.62 3.01
C TRP A 110 34.63 2.94 1.91
N MET A 111 35.07 2.83 0.65
CA MET A 111 34.24 3.09 -0.51
C MET A 111 33.04 2.13 -0.58
N ARG A 112 33.21 0.86 -0.21
CA ARG A 112 32.08 -0.09 -0.06
C ARG A 112 31.12 0.28 1.06
N LEU A 113 31.59 0.94 2.12
CA LEU A 113 30.71 1.37 3.20
C LEU A 113 29.79 2.50 2.71
N LEU A 114 30.38 3.46 1.99
CA LEU A 114 29.70 4.61 1.40
C LEU A 114 28.71 4.19 0.30
N PHE A 115 29.18 3.43 -0.68
CA PHE A 115 28.48 3.20 -1.95
C PHE A 115 28.03 1.75 -2.19
N GLY A 116 28.38 0.83 -1.28
CA GLY A 116 28.00 -0.58 -1.41
C GLY A 116 26.53 -0.83 -1.07
N GLY A 117 26.01 -1.96 -1.58
CA GLY A 117 24.62 -2.37 -1.37
C GLY A 117 24.22 -2.67 0.08
N PRO A 118 22.93 -2.96 0.34
CA PRO A 118 22.33 -3.04 1.68
C PRO A 118 22.69 -4.32 2.45
N LYS A 119 23.68 -5.10 2.01
CA LYS A 119 24.00 -6.40 2.60
C LYS A 119 24.80 -6.25 3.90
N CYS A 120 24.41 -7.00 4.93
CA CYS A 120 25.19 -7.15 6.15
C CYS A 120 26.55 -7.79 5.82
N TRP A 121 27.64 -7.24 6.31
CA TRP A 121 28.98 -7.75 6.00
C TRP A 121 29.28 -9.09 6.65
N VAL A 122 28.59 -9.41 7.75
CA VAL A 122 28.77 -10.64 8.54
C VAL A 122 27.92 -11.77 7.97
N CYS A 123 26.59 -11.64 8.05
CA CYS A 123 25.66 -12.72 7.67
C CYS A 123 25.08 -12.59 6.25
N LYS A 124 25.46 -11.54 5.49
CA LYS A 124 25.05 -11.30 4.10
C LYS A 124 23.56 -11.05 3.85
N CYS A 125 22.73 -10.93 4.89
CA CYS A 125 21.31 -10.58 4.71
C CYS A 125 21.14 -9.13 4.20
N SER A 126 20.07 -8.86 3.46
CA SER A 126 19.82 -7.58 2.76
C SER A 126 19.29 -6.43 3.66
N ARG A 127 19.53 -6.48 4.97
CA ARG A 127 19.04 -5.47 5.95
C ARG A 127 20.19 -4.84 6.74
N GLY A 128 21.33 -4.67 6.10
CA GLY A 128 22.52 -4.05 6.68
C GLY A 128 22.43 -2.53 6.72
N ARG A 129 22.55 -1.95 7.92
CA ARG A 129 22.69 -0.51 8.12
C ARG A 129 24.15 -0.13 8.31
N VAL A 130 24.54 1.02 7.78
CA VAL A 130 25.89 1.56 7.96
C VAL A 130 26.07 1.94 9.43
N ASP A 131 27.14 1.44 10.03
CA ASP A 131 27.64 1.92 11.31
C ASP A 131 28.99 2.61 11.07
N TRP A 132 29.02 3.92 11.30
CA TRP A 132 30.18 4.77 11.08
C TRP A 132 31.29 4.60 12.12
N ILE A 133 31.01 3.98 13.27
CA ILE A 133 32.02 3.74 14.31
C ILE A 133 32.69 2.39 14.09
N LEU A 134 31.88 1.34 13.87
CA LEU A 134 32.34 0.00 13.54
C LEU A 134 32.89 -0.10 12.11
N ARG A 135 32.58 0.88 11.24
CA ARG A 135 32.95 0.93 9.82
C ARG A 135 32.45 -0.28 9.03
N LYS A 136 31.20 -0.68 9.30
CA LYS A 136 30.59 -1.89 8.71
C LYS A 136 29.11 -1.67 8.45
N ARG A 137 28.58 -2.35 7.42
CA ARG A 137 27.13 -2.57 7.32
C ARG A 137 26.72 -3.79 8.15
N LEU A 138 25.84 -3.60 9.11
CA LEU A 138 25.38 -4.64 10.02
C LEU A 138 23.85 -4.69 10.07
N CYS A 139 23.30 -5.90 10.05
CA CYS A 139 21.90 -6.09 10.42
C CYS A 139 21.74 -6.02 11.94
N GLN A 140 20.50 -5.93 12.40
CA GLN A 140 20.20 -5.74 13.82
C GLN A 140 20.78 -6.82 14.74
N SER A 141 20.71 -8.09 14.34
CA SER A 141 21.28 -9.18 15.15
C SER A 141 22.80 -9.06 15.25
N CYS A 142 23.48 -8.95 14.10
CA CYS A 142 24.93 -8.82 14.08
C CYS A 142 25.45 -7.54 14.78
N PHE A 143 24.66 -6.47 14.81
CA PHE A 143 24.95 -5.28 15.60
C PHE A 143 24.89 -5.58 17.11
N ARG A 144 23.80 -6.20 17.58
CA ARG A 144 23.62 -6.58 19.00
C ARG A 144 24.68 -7.56 19.51
N ASP A 145 25.23 -8.41 18.64
CA ASP A 145 26.33 -9.32 19.01
C ASP A 145 27.66 -8.60 19.24
N ARG A 146 27.79 -7.35 18.80
CA ARG A 146 29.07 -6.59 18.79
C ARG A 146 29.03 -5.35 19.66
N CYS A 147 27.84 -4.93 20.06
CA CYS A 147 27.60 -3.68 20.74
C CYS A 147 26.64 -3.89 21.91
N ILE A 148 26.94 -3.26 23.03
CA ILE A 148 26.14 -3.34 24.25
C ILE A 148 25.67 -1.96 24.66
N SER A 149 24.49 -1.88 25.28
CA SER A 149 23.98 -0.62 25.81
C SER A 149 24.59 -0.33 27.18
N ARG A 150 24.53 0.94 27.61
CA ARG A 150 24.94 1.33 28.98
C ARG A 150 24.27 0.49 30.07
N ARG A 151 23.01 0.08 29.86
CA ARG A 151 22.25 -0.77 30.80
C ARG A 151 22.81 -2.19 30.91
N ARG A 152 23.31 -2.73 29.79
CA ARG A 152 23.82 -4.11 29.74
C ARG A 152 25.26 -4.23 30.22
N PHE A 153 26.02 -3.13 30.26
CA PHE A 153 27.42 -3.10 30.69
C PHE A 153 27.66 -3.86 32.00
N ASN A 154 26.88 -3.61 33.04
CA ASN A 154 27.09 -4.24 34.34
C ASN A 154 26.83 -5.76 34.35
N ALA A 155 26.04 -6.27 33.41
CA ALA A 155 25.80 -7.70 33.26
C ALA A 155 26.96 -8.38 32.53
N ASP A 156 27.49 -7.73 31.48
CA ASP A 156 28.57 -8.27 30.66
C ASP A 156 29.97 -8.02 31.28
N TYR A 157 30.11 -7.00 32.15
CA TYR A 157 31.33 -6.63 32.88
C TYR A 157 31.08 -6.50 34.40
N PRO A 158 30.81 -7.60 35.14
CA PRO A 158 30.43 -7.55 36.55
C PRO A 158 31.52 -6.99 37.48
N SER A 159 32.79 -7.12 37.11
CA SER A 159 33.95 -6.59 37.87
C SER A 159 33.99 -5.06 37.94
N TYR A 160 33.12 -4.38 37.19
CA TYR A 160 33.03 -2.92 37.07
C TYR A 160 31.66 -2.38 37.55
N ARG A 161 30.92 -3.13 38.39
CA ARG A 161 29.50 -2.86 38.76
C ARG A 161 29.26 -1.79 39.86
N ALA A 162 30.24 -1.45 40.72
CA ALA A 162 30.30 -0.36 41.74
C ALA A 162 31.41 -0.73 42.78
N GLU A 163 32.08 0.09 43.60
CA GLU A 163 32.02 1.52 43.99
C GLU A 163 33.42 2.02 44.49
N ARG A 164 34.49 1.21 44.37
CA ARG A 164 35.84 1.55 44.87
C ARG A 164 36.63 2.38 43.84
N GLU A 165 36.56 3.70 44.02
CA GLU A 165 37.50 4.80 43.68
C GLU A 165 38.21 4.90 42.30
N SER A 166 38.09 3.97 41.35
CA SER A 166 38.67 4.20 40.00
C SER A 166 38.13 3.31 38.86
N LYS A 167 37.18 2.41 39.13
CA LYS A 167 36.66 1.41 38.17
C LYS A 167 35.17 1.59 37.89
N ASP A 168 34.74 2.83 37.75
CA ASP A 168 33.34 3.15 37.47
C ASP A 168 33.00 2.95 35.98
N ARG A 169 31.81 2.39 35.71
CA ARG A 169 31.25 2.15 34.37
C ARG A 169 31.35 3.40 33.50
N ASP A 170 30.93 4.55 34.01
CA ASP A 170 30.84 5.76 33.20
C ASP A 170 32.23 6.32 32.87
N SER A 171 33.19 6.11 33.77
CA SER A 171 34.61 6.40 33.52
C SER A 171 35.22 5.57 32.38
N ILE A 172 34.75 4.34 32.16
CA ILE A 172 35.18 3.51 31.01
C ILE A 172 34.43 3.93 29.75
N LEU A 173 33.10 4.04 29.83
CA LEU A 173 32.25 4.30 28.67
C LEU A 173 32.54 5.66 28.03
N ARG A 174 32.95 6.69 28.79
CA ARG A 174 33.38 7.98 28.23
C ARG A 174 34.63 7.90 27.34
N LEU A 175 35.45 6.85 27.50
CA LEU A 175 36.68 6.62 26.74
C LEU A 175 36.47 5.71 25.51
N VAL A 176 35.23 5.26 25.30
CA VAL A 176 34.84 4.40 24.19
C VAL A 176 33.97 5.21 23.24
N VAL A 177 34.29 5.18 21.95
CA VAL A 177 33.48 5.86 20.92
C VAL A 177 32.11 5.21 20.84
N PRO A 178 31.02 5.93 21.13
CA PRO A 178 29.68 5.37 21.11
C PRO A 178 29.10 5.35 19.69
N THR A 179 28.31 4.32 19.40
CA THR A 179 27.42 4.28 18.24
C THR A 179 25.96 4.45 18.67
N VAL A 180 25.08 4.91 17.79
CA VAL A 180 23.65 5.06 18.09
C VAL A 180 22.85 4.14 17.20
N TYR A 181 21.93 3.42 17.83
CA TYR A 181 20.98 2.57 17.14
C TYR A 181 19.59 2.85 17.68
N SER A 182 18.67 3.27 16.80
CA SER A 182 17.28 3.59 17.15
C SER A 182 17.18 4.56 18.34
N GLY A 183 17.95 5.65 18.31
CA GLY A 183 17.97 6.67 19.36
C GLY A 183 18.66 6.26 20.67
N THR A 184 19.15 5.03 20.80
CA THR A 184 19.86 4.55 22.00
C THR A 184 21.35 4.46 21.74
N MET A 185 22.17 4.88 22.71
CA MET A 185 23.63 4.74 22.66
C MET A 185 24.07 3.31 22.99
N PHE A 186 24.99 2.79 22.17
CA PHE A 186 25.66 1.52 22.33
C PHE A 186 27.18 1.69 22.23
N TYR A 187 27.90 0.73 22.78
CA TYR A 187 29.35 0.74 22.86
C TYR A 187 29.87 -0.56 22.24
N PRO A 188 30.79 -0.48 21.27
CA PRO A 188 31.45 -1.67 20.72
C PRO A 188 32.17 -2.46 21.80
N ILE A 189 31.86 -3.76 21.94
CA ILE A 189 32.46 -4.66 22.94
C ILE A 189 33.99 -4.62 22.85
N LYS A 190 34.54 -4.79 21.64
CA LYS A 190 35.99 -4.69 21.39
C LYS A 190 36.60 -3.34 21.79
N GLY A 191 35.81 -2.26 21.73
CA GLY A 191 36.25 -0.94 22.15
C GLY A 191 36.35 -0.83 23.67
N ILE A 192 35.38 -1.42 24.38
CA ILE A 192 35.38 -1.54 25.84
C ILE A 192 36.57 -2.38 26.30
N ASP A 193 36.71 -3.60 25.76
CA ASP A 193 37.80 -4.52 26.12
C ASP A 193 39.16 -3.85 25.95
N LYS A 194 39.36 -3.15 24.83
CA LYS A 194 40.60 -2.43 24.56
C LYS A 194 40.89 -1.36 25.62
N VAL A 195 39.91 -0.53 25.95
CA VAL A 195 40.08 0.54 26.95
C VAL A 195 40.39 -0.07 28.32
N ILE A 196 39.70 -1.14 28.70
CA ILE A 196 39.94 -1.85 29.96
C ILE A 196 41.38 -2.37 30.00
N SER A 197 41.82 -3.11 28.98
CA SER A 197 43.18 -3.66 28.93
C SER A 197 44.26 -2.58 28.95
N GLU A 198 44.06 -1.45 28.25
CA GLU A 198 45.00 -0.32 28.26
C GLU A 198 45.10 0.32 29.65
N LEU A 199 43.98 0.49 30.36
CA LEU A 199 43.95 1.01 31.72
C LEU A 199 44.62 0.05 32.72
N GLU A 200 44.36 -1.25 32.64
CA GLU A 200 44.97 -2.28 33.50
C GLU A 200 46.49 -2.34 33.31
N HIS A 201 46.97 -2.17 32.07
CA HIS A 201 48.39 -2.14 31.75
C HIS A 201 49.09 -0.88 32.32
N LEU A 202 48.40 0.27 32.34
CA LEU A 202 48.90 1.49 32.98
C LEU A 202 49.00 1.31 34.50
N GLN A 203 48.00 0.65 35.12
CA GLN A 203 47.98 0.34 36.55
C GLN A 203 49.09 -0.65 36.95
N SER A 204 49.39 -1.63 36.09
CA SER A 204 50.40 -2.67 36.33
C SER A 204 51.83 -2.23 35.99
N SER A 205 52.02 -1.01 35.48
CA SER A 205 53.36 -0.49 35.15
C SER A 205 54.25 -0.36 36.39
N GLY A 206 55.57 -0.51 36.24
CA GLY A 206 56.55 -0.33 37.32
C GLY A 206 56.75 1.13 37.79
N LYS A 207 55.87 2.05 37.36
CA LYS A 207 55.96 3.49 37.69
C LYS A 207 55.59 3.74 39.15
N SER A 208 56.09 4.83 39.73
CA SER A 208 55.64 5.32 41.03
C SER A 208 54.15 5.66 41.01
N LYS A 209 53.51 5.76 42.19
CA LYS A 209 52.07 6.13 42.29
C LYS A 209 51.74 7.41 41.51
N VAL A 210 52.59 8.43 41.63
CA VAL A 210 52.46 9.70 40.89
C VAL A 210 52.65 9.49 39.38
N GLY A 211 53.63 8.67 38.97
CA GLY A 211 53.87 8.36 37.56
C GLY A 211 52.75 7.54 36.91
N LYS A 212 52.07 6.68 37.68
CA LYS A 212 50.87 5.96 37.21
C LYS A 212 49.70 6.91 36.99
N GLN A 213 49.46 7.82 37.93
CA GLN A 213 48.40 8.82 37.81
C GLN A 213 48.63 9.74 36.60
N ALA A 214 49.84 10.27 36.43
CA ALA A 214 50.17 11.11 35.27
C ALA A 214 49.96 10.38 33.94
N ALA A 215 50.39 9.12 33.83
CA ALA A 215 50.20 8.31 32.63
C ALA A 215 48.72 7.98 32.35
N HIS A 216 47.94 7.77 33.42
CA HIS A 216 46.50 7.59 33.32
C HIS A 216 45.81 8.85 32.79
N ASP A 217 46.13 10.01 33.34
CA ASP A 217 45.52 11.29 32.96
C ASP A 217 45.88 11.69 31.52
N GLU A 218 47.13 11.43 31.10
CA GLU A 218 47.56 11.61 29.71
C GLU A 218 46.77 10.70 28.75
N TYR A 219 46.60 9.42 29.11
CA TYR A 219 45.82 8.46 28.32
C TYR A 219 44.36 8.89 28.22
N VAL A 220 43.72 9.26 29.34
CA VAL A 220 42.34 9.75 29.37
C VAL A 220 42.17 10.94 28.43
N LYS A 221 43.03 11.96 28.55
CA LYS A 221 42.98 13.15 27.70
C LYS A 221 43.13 12.82 26.21
N LYS A 222 44.11 11.97 25.87
CA LYS A 222 44.32 11.51 24.48
C LYS A 222 43.10 10.76 23.95
N ARG A 223 42.46 9.95 24.79
CA ARG A 223 41.33 9.12 24.40
C ARG A 223 40.04 9.93 24.26
N GLU A 224 39.80 10.89 25.15
CA GLU A 224 38.69 11.85 25.04
C GLU A 224 38.79 12.65 23.74
N THR A 225 39.98 13.14 23.40
CA THR A 225 40.24 13.83 22.12
C THR A 225 39.90 12.93 20.93
N TYR A 226 40.35 11.67 20.95
CA TYR A 226 40.02 10.70 19.90
C TYR A 226 38.51 10.41 19.80
N VAL A 227 37.81 10.30 20.94
CA VAL A 227 36.36 10.08 20.97
C VAL A 227 35.63 11.26 20.35
N GLU A 228 36.03 12.49 20.67
CA GLU A 228 35.47 13.71 20.11
C GLU A 228 35.69 13.80 18.59
N GLU A 229 36.91 13.53 18.11
CA GLU A 229 37.25 13.52 16.68
C GLU A 229 36.42 12.49 15.90
N MET A 230 36.27 11.28 16.43
CA MET A 230 35.42 10.26 15.81
C MET A 230 33.94 10.64 15.83
N GLY A 231 33.49 11.34 16.87
CA GLY A 231 32.14 11.90 16.97
C GLY A 231 31.87 12.93 15.87
N LYS A 232 32.80 13.89 15.67
CA LYS A 232 32.72 14.90 14.59
C LYS A 232 32.67 14.25 13.22
N HIS A 233 33.55 13.29 12.96
CA HIS A 233 33.59 12.60 11.68
C HIS A 233 32.33 11.74 11.45
N ARG A 234 31.79 11.09 12.49
CA ARG A 234 30.51 10.38 12.39
C ARG A 234 29.38 11.33 11.99
N ALA A 235 29.24 12.48 12.65
CA ALA A 235 28.21 13.46 12.32
C ALA A 235 28.32 13.95 10.87
N LEU A 236 29.55 14.15 10.38
CA LEU A 236 29.82 14.48 8.99
C LEU A 236 29.34 13.39 8.03
N CYS A 237 29.59 12.11 8.32
CA CYS A 237 29.12 11.00 7.49
C CYS A 237 27.60 10.79 7.54
N GLU A 238 26.98 10.99 8.71
CA GLU A 238 25.53 10.95 8.88
C GLU A 238 24.86 12.03 8.03
N LYS A 239 25.34 13.28 8.13
CA LYS A 239 24.86 14.40 7.31
C LYS A 239 25.05 14.13 5.81
N TRP A 240 26.19 13.58 5.41
CA TRP A 240 26.41 13.20 4.01
C TRP A 240 25.37 12.17 3.54
N LEU A 241 25.12 11.12 4.33
CA LEU A 241 24.15 10.08 3.96
C LEU A 241 22.72 10.62 3.87
N GLU A 242 22.34 11.55 4.74
CA GLU A 242 21.06 12.27 4.67
C GLU A 242 20.93 13.04 3.35
N VAL A 243 21.96 13.81 2.97
CA VAL A 243 21.98 14.54 1.70
C VAL A 243 21.87 13.60 0.49
N GLN A 244 22.59 12.47 0.49
CA GLN A 244 22.50 11.51 -0.62
C GLN A 244 21.13 10.83 -0.69
N THR A 245 20.53 10.53 0.47
CA THR A 245 19.18 9.95 0.51
C THR A 245 18.15 10.93 -0.03
N GLU A 246 18.28 12.21 0.30
CA GLU A 246 17.40 13.26 -0.20
C GLU A 246 17.55 13.45 -1.72
N ARG A 247 18.77 13.47 -2.25
CA ARG A 247 19.02 13.49 -3.70
C ARG A 247 18.35 12.32 -4.42
N GLN A 248 18.52 11.10 -3.91
CA GLN A 248 17.88 9.91 -4.49
C GLN A 248 16.35 10.00 -4.46
N ASN A 249 15.77 10.55 -3.40
CA ASN A 249 14.33 10.77 -3.31
C ASN A 249 13.85 11.80 -4.32
N GLN A 250 14.63 12.88 -4.53
CA GLN A 250 14.34 13.91 -5.53
C GLN A 250 14.40 13.34 -6.95
N ASP A 251 15.45 12.58 -7.29
CA ASP A 251 15.57 11.93 -8.60
C ASP A 251 14.36 11.01 -8.89
N VAL A 252 13.93 10.26 -7.87
CA VAL A 252 12.73 9.41 -7.94
C VAL A 252 11.46 10.24 -8.15
N GLU A 253 11.32 11.34 -7.43
CA GLU A 253 10.16 12.23 -7.52
C GLU A 253 10.10 12.94 -8.87
N GLU A 254 11.24 13.35 -9.45
CA GLU A 254 11.31 13.93 -10.79
C GLU A 254 10.83 12.96 -11.87
N ILE A 255 11.19 11.68 -11.77
CA ILE A 255 10.68 10.63 -12.67
C ILE A 255 9.16 10.48 -12.51
N ILE A 256 8.66 10.48 -11.28
CA ILE A 256 7.23 10.41 -10.98
C ILE A 256 6.50 11.64 -11.56
N ASP A 257 7.04 12.83 -11.39
CA ASP A 257 6.47 14.08 -11.88
C ASP A 257 6.43 14.14 -13.40
N SER A 258 7.53 13.72 -14.05
CA SER A 258 7.58 13.57 -15.50
C SER A 258 6.51 12.59 -15.99
N ARG A 259 6.34 11.45 -15.31
CA ARG A 259 5.32 10.46 -15.63
C ARG A 259 3.90 10.99 -15.44
N VAL A 260 3.62 11.67 -14.33
CA VAL A 260 2.32 12.31 -14.04
C VAL A 260 2.00 13.36 -15.10
N LYS A 261 2.97 14.20 -15.46
CA LYS A 261 2.84 15.21 -16.52
C LYS A 261 2.52 14.57 -17.87
N ALA A 262 3.20 13.48 -18.23
CA ALA A 262 2.91 12.75 -19.47
C ALA A 262 1.48 12.19 -19.49
N VAL A 263 1.00 11.63 -18.37
CA VAL A 263 -0.40 11.18 -18.24
C VAL A 263 -1.39 12.34 -18.38
N LYS A 264 -1.12 13.46 -17.71
CA LYS A 264 -1.96 14.67 -17.82
C LYS A 264 -2.05 15.19 -19.26
N ASN A 265 -0.94 15.19 -20.00
CA ASN A 265 -0.92 15.59 -21.40
C ASN A 265 -1.76 14.65 -22.27
N ARG A 266 -1.65 13.32 -22.09
CA ARG A 266 -2.50 12.35 -22.80
C ARG A 266 -3.98 12.56 -22.52
N LEU A 267 -4.34 12.86 -21.26
CA LEU A 267 -5.72 13.18 -20.89
C LEU A 267 -6.20 14.48 -21.52
N HIS A 268 -5.34 15.50 -21.60
CA HIS A 268 -5.63 16.74 -22.30
C HIS A 268 -5.91 16.51 -23.79
N ASP A 269 -5.12 15.68 -24.47
CA ASP A 269 -5.36 15.28 -25.86
C ASP A 269 -6.70 14.55 -26.05
N LEU A 270 -7.19 13.87 -25.00
CA LEU A 270 -8.51 13.22 -24.96
C LEU A 270 -9.65 14.15 -24.54
N GLY A 271 -9.40 15.46 -24.36
CA GLY A 271 -10.42 16.45 -24.00
C GLY A 271 -10.69 16.58 -22.50
N TYR A 272 -9.78 16.12 -21.64
CA TYR A 272 -9.87 16.31 -20.19
C TYR A 272 -9.04 17.51 -19.74
N PHE A 273 -9.67 18.46 -19.04
CA PHE A 273 -9.03 19.73 -18.67
C PHE A 273 -9.16 20.07 -17.19
N GLY A 274 -8.23 20.93 -16.73
CA GLY A 274 -8.35 21.66 -15.47
C GLY A 274 -8.51 20.75 -14.23
N PRO A 275 -9.52 20.97 -13.38
CA PRO A 275 -9.65 20.23 -12.12
C PRO A 275 -9.88 18.72 -12.27
N ASP A 276 -10.29 18.24 -13.45
CA ASP A 276 -10.54 16.81 -13.67
C ASP A 276 -9.24 15.99 -13.56
N ILE A 277 -8.14 16.54 -14.06
CA ILE A 277 -6.84 15.86 -14.15
C ILE A 277 -5.96 16.04 -12.90
N ASN A 278 -6.41 16.82 -11.90
CA ASN A 278 -5.65 17.03 -10.66
C ASN A 278 -5.58 15.78 -9.79
N MET A 279 -6.59 14.90 -9.88
CA MET A 279 -6.64 13.62 -9.18
C MET A 279 -5.56 12.63 -9.64
N VAL A 280 -4.94 12.85 -10.81
CA VAL A 280 -3.95 11.93 -11.40
C VAL A 280 -2.78 11.63 -10.45
N ARG A 281 -2.32 12.61 -9.65
CA ARG A 281 -1.21 12.40 -8.69
C ARG A 281 -1.58 11.49 -7.51
N GLN A 282 -2.87 11.26 -7.27
CA GLN A 282 -3.33 10.35 -6.22
C GLN A 282 -3.40 8.90 -6.71
N LEU A 283 -3.24 8.67 -8.02
CA LEU A 283 -3.30 7.34 -8.61
C LEU A 283 -1.95 6.63 -8.44
N SER A 284 -1.88 5.68 -7.50
CA SER A 284 -0.65 4.93 -7.19
C SER A 284 -0.03 4.18 -8.37
N TYR A 285 -0.85 3.77 -9.35
CA TYR A 285 -0.38 3.13 -10.59
C TYR A 285 0.11 4.13 -11.64
N VAL A 286 -0.18 5.43 -11.46
CA VAL A 286 0.45 6.53 -12.20
C VAL A 286 1.72 6.97 -11.49
N CYS A 287 1.74 7.13 -10.16
CA CYS A 287 2.90 7.56 -9.39
C CYS A 287 3.94 6.45 -9.19
N ARG A 288 4.52 5.99 -10.29
CA ARG A 288 5.60 4.99 -10.32
C ARG A 288 6.90 5.63 -10.81
N PRO A 289 8.05 5.24 -10.24
CA PRO A 289 9.36 5.76 -10.64
C PRO A 289 9.85 5.11 -11.94
N THR A 290 9.04 5.17 -12.99
CA THR A 290 9.38 4.65 -14.33
C THR A 290 8.84 5.58 -15.41
N PRO A 291 9.59 5.86 -16.49
CA PRO A 291 9.08 6.64 -17.60
C PRO A 291 7.77 6.07 -18.18
N LEU A 292 6.87 6.94 -18.64
CA LEU A 292 5.65 6.51 -19.32
C LEU A 292 5.98 6.11 -20.76
N THR A 293 5.87 4.82 -21.07
CA THR A 293 5.95 4.31 -22.44
C THR A 293 4.56 4.19 -23.04
N ASP A 294 4.45 4.14 -24.38
CA ASP A 294 3.15 3.96 -25.05
C ASP A 294 2.45 2.66 -24.64
N ARG A 295 3.22 1.58 -24.48
CA ARG A 295 2.69 0.31 -23.96
C ARG A 295 2.23 0.45 -22.52
N GLY A 296 2.95 1.22 -21.70
CA GLY A 296 2.58 1.54 -20.33
C GLY A 296 1.30 2.38 -20.25
N TRP A 297 1.12 3.34 -21.16
CA TRP A 297 -0.11 4.14 -21.27
C TRP A 297 -1.32 3.26 -21.60
N LYS A 298 -1.24 2.46 -22.67
CA LYS A 298 -2.33 1.55 -23.08
C LYS A 298 -2.77 0.60 -21.97
N ALA A 299 -1.85 0.19 -21.08
CA ALA A 299 -2.16 -0.69 -19.96
C ALA A 299 -2.95 -0.02 -18.82
N ILE A 300 -2.86 1.31 -18.68
CA ILE A 300 -3.50 2.05 -17.57
C ILE A 300 -4.62 2.99 -18.04
N GLU A 301 -4.68 3.31 -19.33
CA GLU A 301 -5.57 4.30 -19.94
C GLU A 301 -7.02 4.16 -19.49
N SER A 302 -7.64 2.99 -19.68
CA SER A 302 -9.04 2.76 -19.32
C SER A 302 -9.31 2.98 -17.83
N ARG A 303 -8.38 2.56 -16.96
CA ARG A 303 -8.50 2.72 -15.52
C ARG A 303 -8.37 4.19 -15.12
N VAL A 304 -7.45 4.93 -15.74
CA VAL A 304 -7.30 6.36 -15.53
C VAL A 304 -8.58 7.07 -15.96
N ILE A 305 -9.04 6.85 -17.20
CA ILE A 305 -10.24 7.48 -17.77
C ILE A 305 -11.45 7.26 -16.87
N ASN A 306 -11.71 6.03 -16.43
CA ASN A 306 -12.84 5.73 -15.54
C ASN A 306 -12.79 6.54 -14.23
N VAL A 307 -11.62 6.70 -13.62
CA VAL A 307 -11.48 7.49 -12.38
C VAL A 307 -11.65 8.99 -12.65
N ILE A 308 -11.17 9.48 -13.79
CA ILE A 308 -11.32 10.88 -14.17
C ILE A 308 -12.78 11.21 -14.50
N ASP A 309 -13.50 10.32 -15.20
CA ASP A 309 -14.93 10.45 -15.46
C ASP A 309 -15.74 10.45 -14.17
N ASP A 310 -15.45 9.53 -13.24
CA ASP A 310 -16.08 9.46 -11.93
C ASP A 310 -15.87 10.77 -11.14
N HIS A 311 -14.64 11.28 -11.11
CA HIS A 311 -14.30 12.53 -10.46
C HIS A 311 -15.00 13.74 -11.12
N ARG A 312 -15.04 13.79 -12.45
CA ARG A 312 -15.76 14.83 -13.20
C ARG A 312 -17.24 14.83 -12.84
N THR A 313 -17.86 13.65 -12.80
CA THR A 313 -19.26 13.49 -12.42
C THR A 313 -19.50 13.95 -10.99
N ARG A 314 -18.70 13.50 -10.00
CA ARG A 314 -18.78 13.99 -8.61
C ARG A 314 -18.72 15.51 -8.53
N ARG A 315 -17.79 16.13 -9.28
CA ARG A 315 -17.64 17.59 -9.33
C ARG A 315 -18.89 18.27 -9.91
N MET A 316 -19.49 17.75 -10.99
CA MET A 316 -20.69 18.35 -11.58
C MET A 316 -21.88 18.32 -10.62
N PHE A 317 -22.10 17.20 -9.93
CA PHE A 317 -23.17 17.10 -8.93
C PHE A 317 -22.93 17.96 -7.69
N LYS A 318 -21.67 18.16 -7.30
CA LYS A 318 -21.30 19.00 -6.16
C LYS A 318 -21.45 20.50 -6.49
N ASN A 319 -20.90 20.93 -7.62
CA ASN A 319 -20.82 22.35 -7.97
C ASN A 319 -22.08 22.85 -8.68
N LYS A 320 -22.85 21.95 -9.31
CA LYS A 320 -24.08 22.22 -10.06
C LYS A 320 -23.94 23.45 -10.98
N PRO A 321 -23.01 23.48 -11.94
CA PRO A 321 -22.91 24.61 -12.87
C PRO A 321 -24.21 24.74 -13.70
N LEU A 322 -24.54 25.97 -14.12
CA LEU A 322 -25.82 26.27 -14.79
C LEU A 322 -26.07 25.40 -16.03
N PHE A 323 -25.08 25.20 -16.90
CA PHE A 323 -25.23 24.36 -18.08
C PHE A 323 -25.59 22.90 -17.71
N PHE A 324 -24.99 22.36 -16.65
CA PHE A 324 -25.26 21.00 -16.18
C PHE A 324 -26.66 20.89 -15.60
N GLN A 325 -27.10 21.89 -14.81
CA GLN A 325 -28.47 21.95 -14.30
C GLN A 325 -29.49 22.00 -15.44
N ASN A 326 -29.25 22.83 -16.47
CA ASN A 326 -30.12 22.93 -17.64
C ASN A 326 -30.23 21.58 -18.36
N ARG A 327 -29.10 20.90 -18.59
CA ARG A 327 -29.10 19.55 -19.19
C ARG A 327 -29.85 18.53 -18.32
N CYS A 328 -29.67 18.56 -16.99
CA CYS A 328 -30.43 17.70 -16.07
C CYS A 328 -31.94 17.98 -16.15
N ASN A 329 -32.36 19.24 -16.30
CA ASN A 329 -33.77 19.62 -16.44
C ASN A 329 -34.37 19.07 -17.75
N VAL A 330 -33.64 19.17 -18.87
CA VAL A 330 -34.03 18.57 -20.15
C VAL A 330 -34.19 17.05 -20.01
N VAL A 331 -33.19 16.37 -19.44
CA VAL A 331 -33.26 14.91 -19.23
C VAL A 331 -34.42 14.54 -18.31
N SER A 332 -34.70 15.34 -17.28
CA SER A 332 -35.84 15.12 -16.38
C SER A 332 -37.17 15.19 -17.14
N GLY A 333 -37.36 16.21 -17.97
CA GLY A 333 -38.57 16.36 -18.78
C GLY A 333 -38.75 15.20 -19.75
N LEU A 334 -37.71 14.85 -20.51
CA LEU A 334 -37.74 13.73 -21.46
C LEU A 334 -37.96 12.39 -20.76
N TYR A 335 -37.38 12.21 -19.58
CA TYR A 335 -37.57 11.00 -18.79
C TYR A 335 -39.00 10.91 -18.23
N SER A 336 -39.58 12.02 -17.78
CA SER A 336 -40.99 12.10 -17.38
C SER A 336 -41.93 11.76 -18.53
N GLU A 337 -41.70 12.29 -19.75
CA GLU A 337 -42.46 11.91 -20.95
C GLU A 337 -42.35 10.40 -21.24
N PHE A 338 -41.15 9.85 -21.13
CA PHE A 338 -40.92 8.41 -21.28
C PHE A 338 -41.69 7.60 -20.24
N LEU A 339 -41.65 8.00 -18.96
CA LEU A 339 -42.42 7.32 -17.91
C LEU A 339 -43.92 7.41 -18.17
N GLN A 340 -44.44 8.56 -18.60
CA GLN A 340 -45.86 8.74 -18.94
C GLN A 340 -46.32 7.84 -20.10
N SER A 341 -45.41 7.40 -20.98
CA SER A 341 -45.72 6.39 -22.00
C SER A 341 -45.90 4.97 -21.45
N LEU A 342 -45.53 4.73 -20.19
CA LEU A 342 -45.68 3.46 -19.49
C LEU A 342 -46.92 3.47 -18.60
N THR A 343 -47.44 2.27 -18.29
CA THR A 343 -48.50 2.12 -17.31
C THR A 343 -48.01 2.53 -15.91
N PRO A 344 -48.86 3.15 -15.06
CA PRO A 344 -48.48 3.58 -13.71
C PRO A 344 -47.82 2.48 -12.87
N ALA A 345 -48.28 1.23 -12.98
CA ALA A 345 -47.69 0.08 -12.31
C ALA A 345 -46.20 -0.11 -12.67
N LYS A 346 -45.83 0.12 -13.93
CA LYS A 346 -44.45 -0.03 -14.41
C LYS A 346 -43.53 1.10 -13.94
N TRP A 347 -44.04 2.26 -13.52
CA TRP A 347 -43.20 3.39 -13.11
C TRP A 347 -42.29 3.06 -11.93
N ARG A 348 -42.77 2.18 -11.04
CA ARG A 348 -42.04 1.73 -9.84
C ARG A 348 -40.80 0.91 -10.20
N GLN A 349 -40.85 0.22 -11.34
CA GLN A 349 -39.72 -0.56 -11.86
C GLN A 349 -38.63 0.32 -12.49
N TYR A 350 -38.75 1.64 -12.46
CA TYR A 350 -37.78 2.56 -13.04
C TYR A 350 -37.17 3.47 -11.96
N PRO A 351 -35.86 3.81 -12.08
CA PRO A 351 -35.20 4.70 -11.15
C PRO A 351 -35.80 6.12 -11.17
N ASN A 352 -35.48 6.92 -10.17
CA ASN A 352 -35.79 8.36 -10.22
C ASN A 352 -34.87 9.09 -11.23
N ALA A 353 -35.19 10.35 -11.55
CA ALA A 353 -34.44 11.14 -12.53
C ALA A 353 -32.94 11.29 -12.16
N THR A 354 -32.63 11.47 -10.87
CA THR A 354 -31.24 11.60 -10.41
C THR A 354 -30.40 10.35 -10.68
N ALA A 355 -30.94 9.16 -10.40
CA ALA A 355 -30.26 7.90 -10.67
C ALA A 355 -30.04 7.71 -12.18
N VAL A 356 -30.97 8.18 -13.01
CA VAL A 356 -30.85 8.17 -14.47
C VAL A 356 -29.67 9.03 -14.96
N PHE A 357 -29.37 10.15 -14.29
CA PHE A 357 -28.22 11.00 -14.63
C PHE A 357 -26.85 10.33 -14.41
N LEU A 358 -26.81 9.28 -13.58
CA LEU A 358 -25.59 8.52 -13.30
C LEU A 358 -25.38 7.37 -14.28
N LEU A 359 -26.40 7.02 -15.07
CA LEU A 359 -26.28 5.96 -16.07
C LEU A 359 -25.34 6.40 -17.18
N LYS A 360 -24.33 5.57 -17.49
CA LYS A 360 -23.25 5.87 -18.44
C LYS A 360 -23.70 6.53 -19.76
N PRO A 361 -24.78 6.06 -20.44
CA PRO A 361 -25.21 6.68 -21.70
C PRO A 361 -25.64 8.15 -21.58
N LEU A 362 -26.26 8.53 -20.45
CA LEU A 362 -26.70 9.90 -20.22
C LEU A 362 -25.65 10.72 -19.50
N ASN A 363 -24.98 10.13 -18.50
CA ASN A 363 -23.94 10.79 -17.74
C ASN A 363 -22.85 11.35 -18.66
N GLY A 364 -22.40 10.54 -19.64
CA GLY A 364 -21.40 10.95 -20.63
C GLY A 364 -21.82 12.16 -21.47
N LEU A 365 -23.12 12.41 -21.68
CA LEU A 365 -23.63 13.60 -22.36
C LEU A 365 -23.81 14.78 -21.39
N LEU A 366 -24.28 14.51 -20.17
CA LEU A 366 -24.52 15.52 -19.14
C LEU A 366 -23.22 16.24 -18.76
N VAL A 367 -22.14 15.49 -18.55
CA VAL A 367 -20.87 16.02 -18.02
C VAL A 367 -19.90 16.54 -19.09
N LYS A 368 -20.29 16.51 -20.37
CA LYS A 368 -19.51 17.12 -21.46
C LYS A 368 -19.20 18.59 -21.15
N PRO A 369 -18.07 19.13 -21.60
CA PRO A 369 -17.79 20.56 -21.49
C PRO A 369 -18.94 21.41 -22.04
N GLU A 370 -19.11 22.62 -21.50
CA GLU A 370 -20.12 23.58 -21.99
C GLU A 370 -19.86 23.99 -23.44
N THR A 371 -18.59 24.00 -23.87
CA THR A 371 -18.15 24.29 -25.23
C THR A 371 -18.61 23.24 -26.25
N GLU A 372 -18.97 22.04 -25.82
CA GLU A 372 -19.54 21.03 -26.71
C GLU A 372 -21.06 21.22 -26.83
N VAL A 373 -21.52 21.34 -28.06
CA VAL A 373 -22.94 21.44 -28.37
C VAL A 373 -23.60 20.09 -28.08
N VAL A 374 -24.47 20.07 -27.07
CA VAL A 374 -25.35 18.94 -26.74
C VAL A 374 -26.78 19.45 -26.84
N ASN A 375 -27.56 18.85 -27.72
CA ASN A 375 -28.94 19.25 -27.98
C ASN A 375 -29.95 18.30 -27.31
N ASP A 376 -31.19 18.75 -27.18
CA ASP A 376 -32.28 17.95 -26.59
C ASP A 376 -32.56 16.65 -27.37
N GLY A 377 -32.29 16.66 -28.68
CA GLY A 377 -32.37 15.49 -29.56
C GLY A 377 -31.40 14.38 -29.18
N ASP A 378 -30.19 14.72 -28.72
CA ASP A 378 -29.17 13.76 -28.30
C ASP A 378 -29.66 12.97 -27.07
N PHE A 379 -30.20 13.68 -26.07
CA PHE A 379 -30.79 13.05 -24.88
C PHE A 379 -32.03 12.22 -25.23
N ARG A 380 -32.89 12.73 -26.12
CA ARG A 380 -34.10 12.02 -26.57
C ARG A 380 -33.74 10.73 -27.32
N ALA A 381 -32.70 10.75 -28.14
CA ALA A 381 -32.21 9.58 -28.85
C ALA A 381 -31.75 8.50 -27.86
N VAL A 382 -30.99 8.89 -26.84
CA VAL A 382 -30.54 7.96 -25.77
C VAL A 382 -31.73 7.36 -25.02
N ILE A 383 -32.67 8.17 -24.53
CA ILE A 383 -33.82 7.68 -23.74
C ILE A 383 -34.70 6.71 -24.56
N ARG A 384 -34.85 6.94 -25.87
CA ARG A 384 -35.63 6.06 -26.76
C ARG A 384 -34.88 4.80 -27.18
N ALA A 385 -33.56 4.78 -27.02
CA ALA A 385 -32.70 3.66 -27.40
C ALA A 385 -32.98 2.42 -26.53
N LYS A 386 -32.79 1.23 -27.10
CA LYS A 386 -32.96 -0.03 -26.34
C LYS A 386 -31.88 -0.17 -25.26
N GLU A 387 -30.71 0.37 -25.55
CA GLU A 387 -29.52 0.43 -24.72
C GLU A 387 -29.77 1.18 -23.40
N PHE A 388 -30.68 2.15 -23.39
CA PHE A 388 -31.08 2.85 -22.17
C PHE A 388 -31.84 1.93 -21.21
N LYS A 389 -32.81 1.16 -21.71
CA LYS A 389 -33.51 0.15 -20.91
C LYS A 389 -32.57 -0.94 -20.41
N GLN A 390 -31.61 -1.36 -21.25
CA GLN A 390 -30.56 -2.30 -20.85
C GLN A 390 -29.69 -1.74 -19.72
N SER A 391 -29.28 -0.47 -19.84
CA SER A 391 -28.49 0.20 -18.80
C SER A 391 -29.23 0.29 -17.47
N ILE A 392 -30.54 0.56 -17.49
CA ILE A 392 -31.38 0.52 -16.27
C ILE A 392 -31.43 -0.88 -15.68
N ALA A 393 -31.63 -1.92 -16.50
CA ALA A 393 -31.67 -3.30 -16.04
C ALA A 393 -30.33 -3.75 -15.44
N GLU A 394 -29.21 -3.40 -16.08
CA GLU A 394 -27.87 -3.67 -15.57
C GLU A 394 -27.59 -2.94 -14.26
N TRP A 395 -27.97 -1.67 -14.18
CA TRP A 395 -27.85 -0.87 -12.96
C TRP A 395 -28.63 -1.48 -11.81
N LYS A 396 -29.88 -1.89 -12.04
CA LYS A 396 -30.70 -2.61 -11.05
C LYS A 396 -30.05 -3.92 -10.63
N ARG A 397 -29.60 -4.74 -11.58
CA ARG A 397 -28.93 -6.02 -11.32
C ARG A 397 -27.68 -5.83 -10.45
N LYS A 398 -26.89 -4.78 -10.71
CA LYS A 398 -25.70 -4.44 -9.91
C LYS A 398 -26.08 -4.09 -8.47
N HIS A 399 -27.11 -3.27 -8.26
CA HIS A 399 -27.58 -2.93 -6.91
C HIS A 399 -28.16 -4.14 -6.18
N ARG A 400 -28.87 -5.02 -6.89
CA ARG A 400 -29.42 -6.27 -6.34
C ARG A 400 -28.30 -7.19 -5.84
N SER A 401 -27.23 -7.34 -6.62
CA SER A 401 -26.05 -8.11 -6.20
C SER A 401 -25.23 -7.49 -5.07
N GLY A 402 -25.42 -6.19 -4.80
CA GLY A 402 -24.75 -5.48 -3.71
C GLY A 402 -25.48 -5.55 -2.36
N VAL A 403 -26.68 -6.14 -2.31
CA VAL A 403 -27.42 -6.33 -1.05
C VAL A 403 -26.71 -7.37 -0.19
N GLN A 404 -26.35 -7.00 1.04
CA GLN A 404 -25.83 -7.93 2.03
C GLN A 404 -26.99 -8.66 2.75
N PHE A 405 -26.83 -9.96 2.95
CA PHE A 405 -27.80 -10.81 3.65
C PHE A 405 -27.30 -11.15 5.05
N ASN A 406 -28.20 -11.14 6.03
CA ASN A 406 -27.83 -11.43 7.41
C ASN A 406 -27.77 -12.96 7.65
N PRO A 407 -26.73 -13.48 8.33
CA PRO A 407 -26.67 -14.90 8.68
C PRO A 407 -27.84 -15.22 9.65
N GLY A 408 -28.82 -16.01 9.18
CA GLY A 408 -30.00 -16.40 9.97
C GLY A 408 -31.34 -15.86 9.46
N SER A 409 -31.36 -15.01 8.43
CA SER A 409 -32.60 -14.70 7.71
C SER A 409 -32.98 -15.84 6.77
N ASN A 410 -34.24 -16.28 6.74
CA ASN A 410 -34.80 -17.26 5.77
C ASN A 410 -34.88 -16.71 4.31
N CYS A 411 -34.07 -15.72 3.99
CA CYS A 411 -33.96 -15.12 2.66
C CYS A 411 -32.98 -15.97 1.84
N ASP A 412 -33.49 -16.81 0.92
CA ASP A 412 -32.67 -17.64 0.02
C ASP A 412 -31.98 -16.80 -1.07
N GLY A 413 -31.12 -15.86 -0.65
CA GLY A 413 -30.27 -15.06 -1.51
C GLY A 413 -31.01 -14.16 -2.50
N ASN A 414 -30.41 -13.99 -3.69
CA ASN A 414 -30.79 -12.96 -4.66
C ASN A 414 -32.24 -13.09 -5.15
N GLU A 415 -32.83 -14.29 -5.11
CA GLU A 415 -34.20 -14.58 -5.59
C GLU A 415 -35.27 -13.96 -4.69
N SER A 416 -35.03 -13.84 -3.38
CA SER A 416 -36.02 -13.33 -2.42
C SER A 416 -36.19 -11.81 -2.44
N ILE A 417 -35.19 -11.04 -2.92
CA ILE A 417 -35.19 -9.55 -2.93
C ILE A 417 -36.41 -8.94 -3.67
N GLY A 418 -37.07 -9.69 -4.55
CA GLY A 418 -38.28 -9.24 -5.27
C GLY A 418 -39.61 -9.53 -4.56
N LEU A 419 -39.59 -10.26 -3.44
CA LEU A 419 -40.79 -10.63 -2.70
C LEU A 419 -41.31 -9.43 -1.88
N ALA A 420 -42.62 -9.35 -1.70
CA ALA A 420 -43.25 -8.33 -0.86
C ALA A 420 -42.74 -8.38 0.58
N THR A 421 -42.39 -9.58 1.06
CA THR A 421 -41.92 -9.83 2.42
C THR A 421 -40.44 -9.51 2.63
N SER A 422 -39.67 -9.29 1.56
CA SER A 422 -38.23 -9.02 1.64
C SER A 422 -37.97 -7.52 1.57
N LEU A 423 -37.94 -6.88 2.73
CA LEU A 423 -37.68 -5.44 2.83
C LEU A 423 -36.18 -5.18 2.95
N VAL A 424 -35.74 -4.11 2.29
CA VAL A 424 -34.37 -3.63 2.30
C VAL A 424 -34.28 -2.31 3.04
N LYS A 425 -33.14 -2.04 3.67
CA LYS A 425 -32.92 -0.83 4.46
C LYS A 425 -31.85 0.08 3.86
N CYS A 426 -32.17 1.37 3.75
CA CYS A 426 -31.24 2.44 3.42
C CYS A 426 -30.31 2.72 4.61
N GLN A 427 -29.00 2.58 4.42
CA GLN A 427 -28.02 2.84 5.48
C GLN A 427 -27.94 4.32 5.88
N CYS A 428 -28.22 5.24 4.95
CA CYS A 428 -28.07 6.69 5.17
C CYS A 428 -29.11 7.28 6.13
N CYS A 429 -30.36 6.79 6.09
CA CYS A 429 -31.45 7.37 6.87
C CYS A 429 -32.38 6.35 7.54
N GLN A 430 -32.04 5.06 7.46
CA GLN A 430 -32.81 3.96 8.04
C GLN A 430 -34.19 3.72 7.39
N TYR A 431 -34.50 4.37 6.25
CA TYR A 431 -35.70 4.07 5.46
C TYR A 431 -35.74 2.59 5.07
N VAL A 432 -36.89 1.95 5.28
CA VAL A 432 -37.16 0.55 4.95
C VAL A 432 -38.25 0.50 3.88
N GLY A 433 -38.13 -0.45 2.96
CA GLY A 433 -39.15 -0.69 1.95
C GLY A 433 -38.75 -1.81 0.99
N ALA A 434 -39.58 -2.05 -0.03
CA ALA A 434 -39.22 -2.97 -1.10
C ALA A 434 -37.96 -2.47 -1.84
N PHE A 435 -37.20 -3.40 -2.43
CA PHE A 435 -35.93 -3.09 -3.10
C PHE A 435 -36.00 -1.90 -4.06
N ASP A 436 -36.99 -1.88 -4.96
CA ASP A 436 -37.13 -0.80 -5.95
C ASP A 436 -37.45 0.56 -5.31
N ASP A 437 -38.16 0.59 -4.18
CA ASP A 437 -38.46 1.82 -3.45
C ASP A 437 -37.21 2.36 -2.75
N VAL A 438 -36.44 1.49 -2.10
CA VAL A 438 -35.19 1.85 -1.41
C VAL A 438 -34.17 2.36 -2.42
N VAL A 439 -34.05 1.69 -3.57
CA VAL A 439 -33.19 2.11 -4.67
C VAL A 439 -33.62 3.48 -5.21
N ARG A 440 -34.93 3.75 -5.36
CA ARG A 440 -35.44 5.08 -5.73
C ARG A 440 -35.24 6.11 -4.61
N HIS A 441 -35.26 5.71 -3.35
CA HIS A 441 -35.04 6.58 -2.20
C HIS A 441 -33.58 7.06 -2.13
N ILE A 442 -32.61 6.15 -2.27
CA ILE A 442 -31.17 6.43 -2.10
C ILE A 442 -30.68 7.58 -2.98
N TYR A 443 -31.18 7.65 -4.22
CA TYR A 443 -30.82 8.69 -5.18
C TYR A 443 -31.82 9.86 -5.19
N GLY A 444 -32.83 9.83 -4.32
CA GLY A 444 -33.90 10.81 -4.24
C GLY A 444 -33.57 11.97 -3.30
N PRO A 445 -34.34 13.08 -3.38
CA PRO A 445 -34.16 14.23 -2.49
C PRO A 445 -34.54 13.93 -1.03
N SER A 446 -35.24 12.83 -0.77
CA SER A 446 -35.69 12.40 0.56
C SER A 446 -34.64 11.61 1.36
N CYS A 447 -33.49 11.28 0.77
CA CYS A 447 -32.39 10.64 1.48
C CYS A 447 -31.52 11.69 2.21
N ARG A 448 -31.16 11.41 3.47
CA ARG A 448 -30.40 12.31 4.35
C ARG A 448 -28.99 12.65 3.84
N GLU A 449 -28.38 11.73 3.10
CA GLU A 449 -27.12 11.94 2.38
C GLU A 449 -27.24 11.32 0.98
N PRO A 450 -27.59 12.11 -0.06
CA PRO A 450 -27.58 11.61 -1.43
C PRO A 450 -26.15 11.25 -1.84
N ARG A 451 -25.77 9.97 -1.69
CA ARG A 451 -24.45 9.46 -2.09
C ARG A 451 -24.48 9.15 -3.56
N TYR A 452 -24.26 10.17 -4.37
CA TYR A 452 -24.32 10.06 -5.83
C TYR A 452 -23.31 9.05 -6.42
N MET A 453 -22.28 8.60 -5.69
CA MET A 453 -21.14 7.87 -6.28
C MET A 453 -20.41 6.86 -5.36
N ASP A 454 -20.95 6.52 -4.18
CA ASP A 454 -20.39 5.45 -3.34
C ASP A 454 -21.20 4.16 -3.58
N GLU A 455 -20.89 3.48 -4.68
CA GLU A 455 -21.68 2.38 -5.27
C GLU A 455 -21.83 1.11 -4.40
N TYR A 456 -21.23 1.02 -3.22
CA TYR A 456 -20.93 -0.30 -2.62
C TYR A 456 -21.41 -0.56 -1.19
N ASP A 457 -21.95 0.41 -0.45
CA ASP A 457 -22.36 0.21 0.96
C ASP A 457 -23.69 0.92 1.29
N LEU A 458 -24.74 0.71 0.49
CA LEU A 458 -26.00 1.45 0.69
C LEU A 458 -27.16 0.60 1.24
N MET A 459 -27.03 -0.73 1.25
CA MET A 459 -28.09 -1.64 1.67
C MET A 459 -27.53 -2.70 2.62
N SER A 460 -27.86 -2.58 3.91
CA SER A 460 -27.29 -3.43 4.98
C SER A 460 -28.07 -4.71 5.23
N GLU A 461 -29.36 -4.77 4.90
CA GLU A 461 -30.19 -5.81 5.47
C GLU A 461 -31.44 -6.11 4.64
N CYS A 462 -31.60 -7.37 4.24
CA CYS A 462 -32.86 -7.94 3.79
C CYS A 462 -33.50 -8.68 4.98
N ARG A 463 -34.70 -8.27 5.42
CA ARG A 463 -35.45 -8.95 6.49
C ARG A 463 -36.81 -9.42 5.97
N LEU A 464 -37.26 -10.56 6.48
CA LEU A 464 -38.68 -10.93 6.41
C LEU A 464 -39.43 -10.02 7.38
N ASP A 465 -40.30 -9.17 6.87
CA ASP A 465 -41.08 -8.29 7.73
C ASP A 465 -42.27 -9.06 8.34
N GLY A 466 -42.28 -9.13 9.68
CA GLY A 466 -43.32 -9.81 10.45
C GLY A 466 -44.69 -9.17 10.35
N VAL A 467 -44.77 -7.90 9.93
CA VAL A 467 -46.00 -7.15 9.66
C VAL A 467 -46.49 -7.43 8.24
N VAL A 468 -45.60 -7.50 7.25
CA VAL A 468 -45.99 -7.73 5.84
C VAL A 468 -46.47 -9.16 5.60
N VAL A 469 -45.90 -10.16 6.27
CA VAL A 469 -46.33 -11.58 6.12
C VAL A 469 -47.83 -11.77 6.40
N PRO A 470 -48.38 -11.30 7.53
CA PRO A 470 -49.82 -11.28 7.79
C PRO A 470 -50.65 -10.52 6.74
N LEU A 471 -50.17 -9.40 6.20
CA LEU A 471 -50.87 -8.62 5.17
C LEU A 471 -50.97 -9.38 3.85
N VAL A 472 -49.90 -10.07 3.45
CA VAL A 472 -49.88 -10.94 2.27
C VAL A 472 -50.87 -12.10 2.44
N LYS A 473 -50.87 -12.77 3.61
CA LYS A 473 -51.85 -13.82 3.94
C LYS A 473 -53.28 -13.28 3.96
N ALA A 474 -53.50 -12.10 4.53
CA ALA A 474 -54.79 -11.43 4.54
C ALA A 474 -55.26 -11.15 3.10
N SER A 475 -54.35 -10.90 2.16
CA SER A 475 -54.68 -10.68 0.75
C SER A 475 -54.97 -11.96 -0.03
N GLY A 476 -54.90 -13.13 0.64
CA GLY A 476 -55.12 -14.45 0.03
C GLY A 476 -53.94 -14.92 -0.83
N LEU A 477 -52.74 -14.39 -0.60
CA LEU A 477 -51.54 -14.69 -1.37
C LEU A 477 -50.51 -15.45 -0.52
N ASP A 478 -49.55 -16.12 -1.18
CA ASP A 478 -48.49 -16.90 -0.53
C ASP A 478 -47.27 -16.01 -0.18
N PRO A 479 -46.97 -15.76 1.10
CA PRO A 479 -45.85 -14.89 1.51
C PRO A 479 -44.47 -15.30 1.01
N LEU A 480 -44.29 -16.57 0.60
CA LEU A 480 -43.02 -17.07 0.08
C LEU A 480 -42.84 -16.85 -1.43
N LYS A 481 -43.91 -16.49 -2.16
CA LYS A 481 -43.89 -16.34 -3.62
C LYS A 481 -44.38 -14.97 -4.09
N THR A 482 -45.10 -14.25 -3.23
CA THR A 482 -45.75 -13.00 -3.60
C THR A 482 -44.74 -11.87 -3.74
N THR A 483 -44.76 -11.22 -4.89
CA THR A 483 -43.93 -10.04 -5.19
C THR A 483 -44.58 -8.75 -4.68
N ALA A 484 -43.77 -7.70 -4.54
CA ALA A 484 -44.26 -6.37 -4.18
C ALA A 484 -45.26 -5.83 -5.23
N ASP A 485 -45.06 -6.14 -6.51
CA ASP A 485 -45.95 -5.70 -7.59
C ASP A 485 -47.31 -6.41 -7.52
N GLU A 486 -47.35 -7.72 -7.22
CA GLU A 486 -48.60 -8.47 -7.03
C GLU A 486 -49.44 -7.94 -5.85
N MET A 487 -48.79 -7.49 -4.78
CA MET A 487 -49.47 -6.84 -3.66
C MET A 487 -50.03 -5.45 -4.05
N ASP A 488 -49.33 -4.69 -4.89
CA ASP A 488 -49.84 -3.42 -5.40
C ASP A 488 -51.03 -3.59 -6.34
N GLU A 489 -51.01 -4.60 -7.21
CA GLU A 489 -52.09 -4.89 -8.16
C GLU A 489 -53.41 -5.23 -7.44
N LYS A 490 -53.34 -5.77 -6.22
CA LYS A 490 -54.52 -5.98 -5.38
C LYS A 490 -55.18 -4.67 -4.96
N GLY A 491 -54.42 -3.59 -4.82
CA GLY A 491 -54.94 -2.26 -4.47
C GLY A 491 -55.69 -2.19 -3.14
N LEU A 492 -55.43 -3.15 -2.23
CA LEU A 492 -56.16 -3.27 -0.97
C LEU A 492 -55.68 -2.25 0.06
N TRP A 493 -56.63 -1.78 0.86
CA TRP A 493 -56.38 -0.98 2.05
C TRP A 493 -56.49 -1.86 3.29
N TYR A 494 -55.60 -1.63 4.25
CA TYR A 494 -55.52 -2.40 5.48
C TYR A 494 -55.76 -1.47 6.66
N GLN A 495 -56.48 -1.97 7.65
CA GLN A 495 -56.68 -1.30 8.92
C GLN A 495 -55.88 -2.03 10.01
N ILE A 496 -54.89 -1.36 10.59
CA ILE A 496 -54.02 -1.89 11.64
C ILE A 496 -54.16 -0.99 12.87
N GLY A 497 -54.93 -1.43 13.86
CA GLY A 497 -55.29 -0.56 15.00
C GLY A 497 -56.02 0.72 14.54
N LYS A 498 -55.37 1.89 14.74
CA LYS A 498 -55.88 3.22 14.31
C LYS A 498 -55.39 3.64 12.91
N PHE A 499 -54.48 2.88 12.32
CA PHE A 499 -53.89 3.18 11.03
C PHE A 499 -54.76 2.62 9.89
N ILE A 500 -54.96 3.41 8.84
CA ILE A 500 -55.63 3.00 7.59
C ILE A 500 -54.71 3.41 6.45
N GLY A 501 -54.23 2.45 5.66
CA GLY A 501 -53.28 2.71 4.58
C GLY A 501 -53.09 1.50 3.68
N THR A 502 -52.21 1.63 2.70
CA THR A 502 -51.82 0.50 1.85
C THR A 502 -50.79 -0.37 2.57
N TRP A 503 -50.52 -1.56 2.03
CA TRP A 503 -49.48 -2.45 2.59
C TRP A 503 -48.09 -1.79 2.62
N ARG A 504 -47.84 -0.81 1.73
CA ARG A 504 -46.57 -0.05 1.69
C ARG A 504 -46.49 1.07 2.72
N ASP A 505 -47.61 1.47 3.30
CA ASP A 505 -47.66 2.52 4.32
C ASP A 505 -47.58 1.93 5.75
N CYS A 506 -47.57 0.59 5.86
CA CYS A 506 -47.63 -0.14 7.13
C CYS A 506 -46.30 -0.20 7.91
N ASP A 507 -45.18 0.22 7.30
CA ASP A 507 -43.83 0.21 7.90
C ASP A 507 -43.64 1.20 9.08
N VAL A 508 -44.71 1.90 9.50
CA VAL A 508 -44.67 2.96 10.52
C VAL A 508 -45.18 2.52 11.90
N VAL A 509 -45.70 1.29 12.06
CA VAL A 509 -46.38 0.90 13.30
C VAL A 509 -45.85 -0.44 13.82
N ASP A 510 -44.87 -0.37 14.72
CA ASP A 510 -44.56 -1.45 15.64
C ASP A 510 -45.82 -1.74 16.49
N ASP A 511 -46.29 -2.98 16.43
CA ASP A 511 -47.46 -3.55 17.12
C ASP A 511 -48.85 -3.09 16.64
N CYS A 512 -49.59 -3.97 15.93
CA CYS A 512 -50.93 -4.46 16.31
C CYS A 512 -51.69 -5.25 15.22
N MET A 513 -52.81 -5.85 15.65
CA MET A 513 -53.75 -6.74 14.95
C MET A 513 -54.42 -6.14 13.70
N ILE A 514 -54.63 -6.99 12.69
CA ILE A 514 -55.14 -6.65 11.34
C ILE A 514 -56.66 -6.83 11.25
N GLY A 515 -57.37 -5.76 10.89
CA GLY A 515 -58.75 -5.78 10.42
C GLY A 515 -58.82 -5.52 8.92
N LYS A 516 -59.65 -6.29 8.20
CA LYS A 516 -59.92 -6.05 6.77
C LYS A 516 -61.16 -5.18 6.61
N THR A 517 -61.09 -4.19 5.72
CA THR A 517 -62.27 -3.50 5.19
C THR A 517 -62.15 -3.45 3.66
N PRO A 518 -63.01 -4.17 2.92
CA PRO A 518 -63.12 -3.99 1.48
C PRO A 518 -63.92 -2.71 1.18
N GLN A 519 -63.45 -1.90 0.23
CA GLN A 519 -64.29 -0.99 -0.53
C GLN A 519 -64.48 -1.55 -1.93
#